data_AF-A0A7X6QXU0-F1
#
_entry.id   AF-A0A7X6QXU0-F1
#
_cell.length_a   1.000
_cell.length_b   1.000
_cell.length_c   1.000
_cell.angle_alpha   90.00
_cell.angle_beta   90.00
_cell.angle_gamma   90.00
#
_symmetry.space_group_name_H-M   'P 1'
#
loop_
_entity.id
_entity.type
_entity.pdbx_description
1 polymer ?
#
loop_
_entity_poly.entity_id
_entity_poly.type
_entity_poly.pdbx_seq_one_letter_code
_entity_poly.pdbx_strand_id
1 'polypeptide(L)'
;MRSPRRVGDLNDPDNSQYVHLPSTRRLRPRRAELTPWAHQVLAYRVMTLRRAGRGGPGTLLAYGGTMPPGGAKAQATVCNALRDVLNAAGLSGEPDVRPSSLRHWVGRRAFDAGAPIEQVATLLGHRSLDATAEDIALDWAREVDHR
;
A
#
# COMPACT_ATOMS: atom_id res chain seq x y z
N MET A 1 -3.05 -9.60 -13.33
CA MET A 1 -3.36 -10.37 -12.11
C MET A 1 -3.32 -9.45 -10.90
N ARG A 2 -4.31 -9.52 -10.00
CA ARG A 2 -4.32 -8.79 -8.72
C ARG A 2 -3.77 -9.73 -7.65
N SER A 3 -2.78 -9.28 -6.88
CA SER A 3 -2.06 -10.14 -5.93
C SER A 3 -2.55 -9.82 -4.51
N PRO A 4 -3.43 -10.64 -3.92
CA PRO A 4 -3.94 -10.39 -2.58
C PRO A 4 -2.84 -10.61 -1.54
N ARG A 5 -2.92 -9.92 -0.40
CA ARG A 5 -1.89 -9.99 0.65
C ARG A 5 -2.13 -11.16 1.59
N ARG A 6 -1.10 -11.96 1.79
CA ARG A 6 -1.13 -13.19 2.57
C ARG A 6 -0.21 -13.13 3.78
N VAL A 7 -0.44 -13.99 4.76
CA VAL A 7 0.47 -14.16 5.91
C VAL A 7 1.88 -14.51 5.43
N GLY A 8 2.00 -15.36 4.39
CA GLY A 8 3.29 -15.71 3.80
C GLY A 8 3.99 -14.58 3.03
N ASP A 9 3.35 -13.42 2.84
CA ASP A 9 4.02 -12.25 2.29
C ASP A 9 4.84 -11.51 3.36
N LEU A 10 4.66 -11.81 4.65
CA LEU A 10 5.47 -11.28 5.74
C LEU A 10 6.81 -12.01 5.79
N ASN A 11 7.91 -11.30 6.07
CA ASN A 11 9.23 -11.93 6.19
C ASN A 11 9.29 -12.95 7.33
N ASP A 12 8.60 -12.65 8.42
CA ASP A 12 8.42 -13.50 9.59
C ASP A 12 7.02 -13.18 10.16
N PRO A 13 6.07 -14.13 10.16
CA PRO A 13 4.73 -13.92 10.72
C PRO A 13 4.70 -13.60 12.23
N ASP A 14 5.76 -13.94 12.97
CA ASP A 14 5.87 -13.72 14.42
C ASP A 14 6.59 -12.41 14.76
N ASN A 15 7.50 -11.97 13.90
CA ASN A 15 8.27 -10.74 14.08
C ASN A 15 8.48 -10.01 12.75
N SER A 16 7.38 -9.52 12.16
CA SER A 16 7.41 -8.93 10.84
C SER A 16 8.17 -7.59 10.84
N GLN A 17 9.25 -7.53 10.08
CA GLN A 17 10.01 -6.29 9.84
C GLN A 17 9.69 -5.70 8.47
N TYR A 18 9.37 -6.54 7.50
CA TYR A 18 9.00 -6.09 6.16
C TYR A 18 7.98 -7.02 5.51
N VAL A 19 7.25 -6.48 4.54
CA VAL A 19 6.31 -7.24 3.71
C VAL A 19 6.81 -7.32 2.26
N HIS A 20 6.77 -8.51 1.69
CA HIS A 20 6.95 -8.73 0.27
C HIS A 20 5.69 -8.33 -0.48
N LEU A 21 5.83 -7.37 -1.38
CA LEU A 21 4.78 -6.95 -2.27
C LEU A 21 5.06 -7.57 -3.64
N PRO A 22 4.37 -8.66 -4.02
CA PRO A 22 4.53 -9.27 -5.34
C PRO A 22 4.17 -8.29 -6.46
N SER A 23 4.68 -8.60 -7.64
CA SER A 23 4.42 -7.84 -8.84
C SER A 23 2.92 -7.80 -9.16
N THR A 24 2.52 -6.72 -9.81
CA THR A 24 1.20 -6.59 -10.42
C THR A 24 1.36 -6.09 -11.84
N ARG A 25 0.26 -5.96 -12.58
CA ARG A 25 0.29 -5.36 -13.92
C ARG A 25 0.90 -3.95 -13.92
N ARG A 26 0.69 -3.17 -12.86
CA ARG A 26 1.13 -1.77 -12.77
C ARG A 26 2.43 -1.61 -11.98
N LEU A 27 2.70 -2.48 -11.01
CA LEU A 27 3.79 -2.30 -10.04
C LEU A 27 4.81 -3.44 -10.11
N ARG A 28 6.09 -3.08 -10.01
CA ARG A 28 7.20 -4.01 -9.79
C ARG A 28 7.10 -4.68 -8.41
N PRO A 29 7.61 -5.91 -8.26
CA PRO A 29 7.73 -6.51 -6.94
C PRO A 29 8.70 -5.69 -6.10
N ARG A 30 8.43 -5.56 -4.80
CA ARG A 30 9.28 -4.82 -3.88
C ARG A 30 9.10 -5.27 -2.44
N ARG A 31 10.03 -4.88 -1.58
CA ARG A 31 9.89 -4.98 -0.13
C ARG A 31 9.42 -3.64 0.43
N ALA A 32 8.54 -3.68 1.41
CA ALA A 32 8.15 -2.50 2.17
C ALA A 32 8.47 -2.75 3.64
N GLU A 33 9.37 -1.93 4.19
CA GLU A 33 9.72 -1.93 5.60
C GLU A 33 8.52 -1.47 6.43
N LEU A 34 8.32 -2.12 7.58
CA LEU A 34 7.22 -1.83 8.49
C LEU A 34 7.67 -0.76 9.49
N THR A 35 6.81 0.23 9.71
CA THR A 35 6.95 1.11 10.86
C THR A 35 6.71 0.33 12.15
N PRO A 36 7.16 0.82 13.32
CA PRO A 36 6.87 0.18 14.61
C PRO A 36 5.36 -0.05 14.82
N TRP A 37 4.54 0.91 14.40
CA TRP A 37 3.08 0.79 14.45
C TRP A 37 2.55 -0.29 13.49
N ALA A 38 3.04 -0.34 12.25
CA ALA A 38 2.61 -1.35 11.30
C ALA A 38 3.00 -2.77 11.75
N HIS A 39 4.16 -2.93 12.38
CA HIS A 39 4.57 -4.18 13.02
C HIS A 39 3.56 -4.62 14.08
N GLN A 40 3.17 -3.72 15.00
CA GLN A 40 2.17 -4.02 16.03
C GLN A 40 0.82 -4.43 15.46
N VAL A 41 0.32 -3.70 14.44
CA VAL A 41 -0.96 -3.99 13.78
C VAL A 41 -0.93 -5.37 13.11
N LEU A 42 0.15 -5.70 12.41
CA LEU A 42 0.29 -6.98 11.72
C LEU A 42 0.46 -8.14 12.70
N ALA A 43 1.24 -7.97 13.78
CA ALA A 43 1.38 -8.98 14.82
C ALA A 43 0.02 -9.30 15.47
N TYR A 44 -0.75 -8.27 15.84
CA TYR A 44 -2.11 -8.45 16.38
C TYR A 44 -3.04 -9.16 15.38
N ARG A 45 -2.93 -8.81 14.10
CA ARG A 45 -3.73 -9.42 13.04
C ARG A 45 -3.39 -10.90 12.84
N VAL A 46 -2.12 -11.25 12.76
CA VAL A 46 -1.66 -12.65 12.63
C VAL A 46 -2.10 -13.47 13.84
N MET A 47 -1.94 -12.94 15.06
CA MET A 47 -2.45 -13.58 16.28
C MET A 47 -3.97 -13.84 16.20
N THR A 48 -4.75 -12.85 15.77
CA THR A 48 -6.21 -12.98 15.62
C THR A 48 -6.57 -14.07 14.60
N LEU A 49 -5.87 -14.12 13.46
CA LEU A 49 -6.08 -15.13 12.43
C LEU A 49 -5.73 -16.54 12.93
N ARG A 50 -4.63 -16.68 13.69
CA ARG A 50 -4.23 -17.95 14.31
C ARG A 50 -5.26 -18.46 15.32
N ARG A 51 -5.77 -17.58 16.19
CA ARG A 51 -6.85 -17.92 17.15
C ARG A 51 -8.12 -18.41 16.45
N ALA A 52 -8.39 -17.92 15.24
CA ALA A 52 -9.50 -18.38 14.41
C ALA A 52 -9.18 -19.61 13.54
N GLY A 53 -8.04 -20.29 13.75
CA GLY A 53 -7.61 -21.45 12.97
C GLY A 53 -7.13 -21.13 11.54
N ARG A 54 -6.88 -19.85 11.22
CA ARG A 54 -6.48 -19.36 9.89
C ARG A 54 -5.05 -18.79 9.90
N GLY A 55 -4.11 -19.47 10.54
CA GLY A 55 -2.73 -18.99 10.70
C GLY A 55 -1.77 -19.27 9.54
N GLY A 56 -2.20 -20.06 8.55
CA GLY A 56 -1.30 -20.59 7.51
C GLY A 56 -0.80 -19.54 6.52
N PRO A 57 0.33 -19.79 5.82
CA PRO A 57 0.94 -18.85 4.86
C PRO A 57 0.00 -18.41 3.72
N GLY A 58 -0.96 -19.26 3.34
CA GLY A 58 -1.97 -18.97 2.33
C GLY A 58 -3.07 -18.00 2.79
N THR A 59 -3.19 -17.71 4.08
CA THR A 59 -4.30 -16.92 4.63
C THR A 59 -4.19 -15.47 4.22
N LEU A 60 -5.32 -14.87 3.83
CA LEU A 60 -5.41 -13.45 3.51
C LEU A 60 -5.35 -12.57 4.76
N LEU A 61 -4.49 -11.54 4.72
CA LEU A 61 -4.30 -10.61 5.83
C LEU A 61 -5.54 -9.72 6.03
N ALA A 62 -6.03 -9.08 4.96
CA ALA A 62 -7.04 -8.02 5.04
C ALA A 62 -8.43 -8.43 4.52
N TYR A 63 -8.70 -9.73 4.36
CA TYR A 63 -9.99 -10.21 3.87
C TYR A 63 -10.44 -11.49 4.59
N GLY A 64 -11.62 -11.44 5.20
CA GLY A 64 -12.20 -12.57 5.96
C GLY A 64 -13.40 -13.25 5.30
N GLY A 65 -13.87 -12.74 4.16
CA GLY A 65 -15.04 -13.27 3.45
C GLY A 65 -14.74 -14.50 2.60
N THR A 66 -15.76 -15.03 1.94
CA THR A 66 -15.70 -16.29 1.16
C THR A 66 -15.39 -16.11 -0.32
N MET A 67 -15.43 -14.87 -0.82
CA MET A 67 -15.14 -14.58 -2.24
C MET A 67 -13.71 -15.00 -2.66
N PRO A 68 -13.50 -15.33 -3.95
CA PRO A 68 -12.18 -15.67 -4.47
C PRO A 68 -11.12 -14.59 -4.16
N PRO A 69 -9.96 -14.98 -3.61
CA PRO A 69 -8.83 -14.08 -3.39
C PRO A 69 -8.43 -13.34 -4.67
N GLY A 70 -8.19 -12.03 -4.57
CA GLY A 70 -7.78 -11.21 -5.73
C GLY A 70 -8.92 -10.89 -6.72
N GLY A 71 -10.15 -11.34 -6.46
CA GLY A 71 -11.33 -10.96 -7.24
C GLY A 71 -11.72 -9.49 -7.06
N ALA A 72 -12.43 -8.93 -8.04
CA ALA A 72 -12.89 -7.54 -8.03
C ALA A 72 -13.73 -7.20 -6.78
N LYS A 73 -14.60 -8.12 -6.35
CA LYS A 73 -15.47 -7.92 -5.17
C LYS A 73 -14.69 -7.88 -3.85
N ALA A 74 -13.68 -8.73 -3.67
CA ALA A 74 -12.82 -8.71 -2.49
C ALA A 74 -12.02 -7.40 -2.41
N GLN A 75 -11.50 -6.93 -3.55
CA GLN A 75 -10.81 -5.64 -3.60
C GLN A 75 -11.74 -4.45 -3.38
N ALA A 76 -12.96 -4.49 -3.92
CA ALA A 76 -13.97 -3.46 -3.66
C ALA A 76 -14.32 -3.36 -2.17
N THR A 77 -14.42 -4.49 -1.47
CA THR A 77 -14.66 -4.54 -0.02
C THR A 77 -13.55 -3.81 0.75
N VAL A 78 -12.29 -4.08 0.43
CA VAL A 78 -11.14 -3.39 1.05
C VAL A 78 -11.14 -1.90 0.72
N CYS A 79 -11.45 -1.53 -0.53
CA CYS A 79 -11.53 -0.11 -0.91
C CYS A 79 -12.67 0.62 -0.21
N ASN A 80 -13.80 -0.02 0.03
CA ASN A 80 -14.90 0.56 0.79
C ASN A 80 -14.51 0.75 2.25
N ALA A 81 -13.91 -0.26 2.90
CA ALA A 81 -13.40 -0.12 4.26
C ALA A 81 -12.37 1.02 4.38
N LEU A 82 -11.49 1.21 3.39
CA LEU A 82 -10.56 2.35 3.37
C LEU A 82 -11.30 3.69 3.23
N ARG A 83 -12.34 3.76 2.40
CA ARG A 83 -13.17 4.97 2.30
C ARG A 83 -13.87 5.28 3.62
N ASP A 84 -14.39 4.27 4.32
CA ASP A 84 -15.04 4.46 5.61
C ASP A 84 -14.08 5.06 6.64
N VAL A 85 -12.82 4.59 6.65
CA VAL A 85 -11.76 5.17 7.50
C VAL A 85 -11.43 6.61 7.10
N LEU A 86 -11.31 6.91 5.81
CA LEU A 86 -11.06 8.28 5.33
C LEU A 86 -12.22 9.22 5.70
N ASN A 87 -13.46 8.73 5.58
CA ASN A 87 -14.66 9.47 5.98
C ASN A 87 -14.68 9.74 7.48
N ALA A 88 -14.39 8.74 8.31
CA ALA A 88 -14.29 8.90 9.76
C ALA A 88 -13.18 9.86 10.18
N ALA A 89 -12.13 10.00 9.37
CA ALA A 89 -11.05 10.97 9.56
C ALA A 89 -11.39 12.38 9.04
N GLY A 90 -12.59 12.62 8.50
CA GLY A 90 -12.99 13.92 7.93
C GLY A 90 -12.41 14.23 6.56
N LEU A 91 -11.80 13.24 5.88
CA LEU A 91 -11.11 13.42 4.59
C LEU A 91 -12.00 13.13 3.38
N SER A 92 -13.30 12.89 3.58
CA SER A 92 -14.23 12.54 2.50
C SER A 92 -14.51 13.68 1.53
N GLY A 93 -14.37 14.93 1.98
CA GLY A 93 -14.59 16.13 1.17
C GLY A 93 -13.38 16.53 0.32
N GLU A 94 -12.23 15.92 0.56
CA GLU A 94 -11.00 16.23 -0.17
C GLU A 94 -11.01 15.50 -1.53
N PRO A 95 -11.10 16.22 -2.67
CA PRO A 95 -11.36 15.63 -3.99
C PRO A 95 -10.23 14.67 -4.45
N ASP A 96 -9.03 14.90 -3.95
CA ASP A 96 -7.83 14.16 -4.32
C ASP A 96 -7.40 13.12 -3.27
N VAL A 97 -8.14 12.99 -2.16
CA VAL A 97 -7.88 11.96 -1.15
C VAL A 97 -8.62 10.68 -1.52
N ARG A 98 -7.84 9.69 -1.96
CA ARG A 98 -8.30 8.37 -2.40
C ARG A 98 -7.44 7.30 -1.73
N PRO A 99 -7.86 6.01 -1.74
CA PRO A 99 -7.01 4.94 -1.23
C PRO A 99 -5.59 4.89 -1.84
N SER A 100 -5.43 5.28 -3.11
CA SER A 100 -4.11 5.40 -3.75
C SER A 100 -3.28 6.56 -3.19
N SER A 101 -3.93 7.65 -2.77
CA SER A 101 -3.26 8.86 -2.26
C SER A 101 -2.43 8.59 -1.00
N LEU A 102 -2.83 7.61 -0.17
CA LEU A 102 -2.02 7.17 0.98
C LEU A 102 -0.64 6.69 0.57
N ARG A 103 -0.56 5.93 -0.53
CA ARG A 103 0.70 5.44 -1.07
C ARG A 103 1.48 6.57 -1.73
N HIS A 104 0.81 7.49 -2.41
CA HIS A 104 1.44 8.63 -3.06
C HIS A 104 2.08 9.55 -2.02
N TRP A 105 1.39 9.78 -0.89
CA TRP A 105 1.92 10.52 0.25
C TRP A 105 3.21 9.90 0.81
N VAL A 106 3.32 8.57 0.88
CA VAL A 106 4.58 7.91 1.28
C VAL A 106 5.71 8.23 0.31
N GLY A 107 5.43 8.23 -0.99
CA GLY A 107 6.41 8.62 -2.01
C GLY A 107 6.83 10.07 -1.90
N ARG A 108 5.85 10.98 -1.74
CA ARG A 108 6.08 12.41 -1.57
C ARG A 108 6.92 12.70 -0.34
N ARG A 109 6.58 12.10 0.80
CA ARG A 109 7.35 12.25 2.05
C ARG A 109 8.80 11.79 1.92
N ALA A 110 9.05 10.71 1.17
CA ALA A 110 10.41 10.24 0.93
C ALA A 110 11.20 11.23 0.06
N PHE A 111 10.57 11.79 -0.98
CA PHE A 111 11.16 12.83 -1.82
C PHE A 111 11.46 14.10 -1.02
N ASP A 112 10.51 14.58 -0.22
CA ASP A 112 10.68 15.77 0.63
C ASP A 112 11.81 15.58 1.68
N ALA A 113 12.10 14.33 2.06
CA ALA A 113 13.22 13.97 2.93
C ALA A 113 14.57 13.87 2.19
N GLY A 114 14.62 14.16 0.89
CA GLY A 114 15.84 14.18 0.08
C GLY A 114 16.10 12.89 -0.71
N ALA A 115 15.17 11.94 -0.75
CA ALA A 115 15.36 10.75 -1.57
C ALA A 115 15.29 11.11 -3.07
N PRO A 116 16.24 10.64 -3.90
CA PRO A 116 16.19 10.87 -5.34
C PRO A 116 14.99 10.14 -5.96
N ILE A 117 14.48 10.67 -7.07
CA ILE A 117 13.20 10.23 -7.67
C ILE A 117 13.21 8.75 -8.08
N GLU A 118 14.36 8.18 -8.42
CA GLU A 118 14.55 6.77 -8.74
C GLU A 118 14.36 5.85 -7.53
N GLN A 119 14.79 6.31 -6.34
CA GLN A 119 14.56 5.61 -5.09
C GLN A 119 13.07 5.69 -4.70
N VAL A 120 12.43 6.83 -4.91
CA VAL A 120 10.98 6.98 -4.72
C VAL A 120 10.22 6.07 -5.68
N ALA A 121 10.62 6.00 -6.95
CA ALA A 121 10.04 5.09 -7.93
C ALA A 121 10.19 3.64 -7.50
N THR A 122 11.32 3.26 -6.90
CA THR A 122 11.56 1.91 -6.37
C THR A 122 10.70 1.61 -5.13
N LEU A 123 10.59 2.56 -4.20
CA LEU A 123 9.73 2.49 -3.01
C LEU A 123 8.26 2.31 -3.41
N LEU A 124 7.82 3.02 -4.44
CA LEU A 124 6.51 2.87 -5.03
C LEU A 124 6.44 1.61 -5.92
N GLY A 125 7.53 1.11 -6.47
CA GLY A 125 7.52 0.02 -7.45
C GLY A 125 6.99 0.45 -8.82
N HIS A 126 7.18 1.72 -9.17
CA HIS A 126 6.91 2.23 -10.50
C HIS A 126 7.94 1.75 -11.52
N ARG A 127 7.57 1.82 -12.79
CA ARG A 127 8.45 1.53 -13.93
C ARG A 127 8.88 2.79 -14.68
N SER A 128 8.15 3.89 -14.47
CA SER A 128 8.35 5.19 -15.13
C SER A 128 8.61 6.24 -14.05
N LEU A 129 9.60 7.10 -14.29
CA LEU A 129 9.89 8.24 -13.44
C LEU A 129 8.82 9.32 -13.61
N ASP A 130 8.30 9.54 -14.82
CA ASP A 130 7.21 10.49 -15.07
C ASP A 130 5.95 10.13 -14.28
N ALA A 131 5.54 8.86 -14.31
CA ALA A 131 4.42 8.38 -13.51
C ALA A 131 4.69 8.49 -12.00
N THR A 132 5.95 8.40 -11.59
CA THR A 132 6.34 8.63 -10.18
C THR A 132 6.21 10.09 -9.83
N ALA A 133 6.69 11.00 -10.68
CA ALA A 133 6.59 12.43 -10.49
C ALA A 133 5.13 12.89 -10.45
N GLU A 134 4.28 12.41 -11.36
CA GLU A 134 2.84 12.66 -11.37
C GLU A 134 2.18 12.19 -10.07
N ASP A 135 2.41 10.94 -9.66
CA ASP A 135 1.78 10.38 -8.46
C ASP A 135 2.20 11.10 -7.17
N ILE A 136 3.43 11.63 -7.08
CA ILE A 136 3.89 12.40 -5.91
C ILE A 136 3.65 13.91 -6.04
N ALA A 137 2.93 14.35 -7.07
CA ALA A 137 2.68 15.76 -7.39
C ALA A 137 3.98 16.59 -7.48
N LEU A 138 5.00 16.04 -8.13
CA LEU A 138 6.23 16.73 -8.47
C LEU A 138 6.04 17.43 -9.81
N ASP A 139 6.05 18.75 -9.78
CA ASP A 139 5.88 19.57 -10.97
C ASP A 139 7.23 19.98 -11.55
N TRP A 140 7.84 19.05 -12.28
CA TRP A 140 9.18 19.22 -12.86
C TRP A 140 9.15 19.79 -14.28
N ALA A 141 7.98 19.74 -14.94
CA ALA A 141 7.79 20.15 -16.33
C ALA A 141 7.00 21.46 -16.47
N ARG A 142 6.63 22.13 -15.37
CA ARG A 142 6.14 23.52 -15.44
C ARG A 142 7.23 24.39 -16.06
N GLU A 143 7.01 24.82 -17.31
CA GLU A 143 7.71 25.96 -17.86
C GLU A 143 7.56 27.12 -16.86
N VAL A 144 8.68 27.71 -16.48
CA VAL A 144 8.68 28.97 -15.74
C VAL A 144 8.01 29.98 -16.67
N ASP A 145 6.77 30.36 -16.37
CA ASP A 145 6.07 31.41 -17.11
C ASP A 145 6.82 32.72 -16.86
N HIS A 146 7.76 33.05 -17.74
CA HIS A 146 8.41 34.34 -17.80
C HIS A 146 7.45 35.32 -18.48
N ARG A 147 6.46 35.81 -17.72
CA ARG A 147 5.66 36.98 -18.07
C ARG A 147 5.93 38.13 -17.11
#